data_AF-A0AA39TS48-F1
#
_entry.id   AF-A0AA39TS48-F1
#
_cell.length_a   1.000
_cell.length_b   1.000
_cell.length_c   1.000
_cell.angle_alpha   90.00
_cell.angle_beta   90.00
_cell.angle_gamma   90.00
#
_symmetry.space_group_name_H-M   'P 1'
#
loop_
_entity.id
_entity.type
_entity.pdbx_description
1 polymer ?
#
loop_
_entity_poly.entity_id
_entity_poly.type
_entity_poly.pdbx_seq_one_letter_code
_entity_poly.pdbx_strand_id
1 'polypeptide(L)'
;MATPSIAQNSRIRQLLNHVATGVKEYDMTQSSLMMLLGTHYKGLPPELLDTFGHDPSAVTTKTGRYRGWRAVDDIHDRILRQRKIFKDFLIHNRDDTGSVVEEDVLENPICVLRQSLDTLAVNKAAVASSADAVAELLKTVQETHQKVKADYKDTVAYTSVVYPELSRIVALEESYKDQYQHFWEIGMDTLTFLLDSVTPFWRTYGKTIGDDFKDFLIVPLYRNEFTGESKRYPLTHVPVRSFKHWIGLVVFFYRTIALTILQTHAALTSSIHWDLQWIHYGGLRWIAIPFFWVGIIIQWCAILLELLLVLTQLVLLVWWLGWSVKLFN
;
A
#
# COMPACT_ATOMS: atom_id res chain seq x y z
N MET A 1 -9.66 -42.51 -56.95
CA MET A 1 -10.62 -43.39 -56.25
C MET A 1 -9.96 -43.93 -54.99
N ALA A 2 -10.27 -43.35 -53.82
CA ALA A 2 -9.87 -43.95 -52.54
C ALA A 2 -10.86 -45.08 -52.22
N THR A 3 -10.38 -46.28 -51.94
CA THR A 3 -11.22 -47.42 -51.57
C THR A 3 -11.91 -47.13 -50.22
N PRO A 4 -13.16 -47.58 -50.01
CA PRO A 4 -13.96 -47.28 -48.80
C PRO A 4 -13.25 -47.63 -47.48
N SER A 5 -12.33 -48.60 -47.49
CA SER A 5 -11.50 -48.99 -46.36
C SER A 5 -10.52 -47.92 -45.86
N ILE A 6 -9.96 -47.09 -46.76
CA ILE A 6 -8.97 -46.06 -46.39
C ILE A 6 -9.66 -44.91 -45.64
N ALA A 7 -10.84 -44.51 -46.11
CA ALA A 7 -11.65 -43.48 -45.45
C ALA A 7 -12.10 -43.94 -44.05
N GLN A 8 -12.52 -45.19 -43.91
CA GLN A 8 -12.91 -45.77 -42.63
C GLN A 8 -11.74 -45.81 -41.62
N ASN A 9 -10.55 -46.21 -42.04
CA ASN A 9 -9.36 -46.22 -41.18
C ASN A 9 -8.98 -44.81 -40.71
N SER A 10 -9.04 -43.82 -41.61
CA SER A 10 -8.76 -42.42 -41.23
C SER A 10 -9.74 -41.89 -40.18
N ARG A 11 -11.02 -42.27 -40.27
CA ARG A 11 -12.06 -41.90 -39.29
C ARG A 11 -11.84 -42.57 -37.95
N ILE A 12 -11.46 -43.85 -37.95
CA ILE A 12 -11.14 -44.60 -36.73
C ILE A 12 -9.94 -43.96 -36.01
N ARG A 13 -8.90 -43.57 -36.76
CA ARG A 13 -7.73 -42.88 -36.20
C ARG A 13 -8.07 -41.53 -35.57
N GLN A 14 -8.93 -40.74 -36.22
CA GLN A 14 -9.40 -39.47 -35.65
C GLN A 14 -10.18 -39.69 -34.34
N LEU A 15 -11.03 -40.73 -34.30
CA LEU A 15 -11.81 -41.07 -33.10
C LEU A 15 -10.90 -41.54 -31.96
N LEU A 16 -9.92 -42.40 -32.24
CA LEU A 16 -8.94 -42.86 -31.24
C LEU A 16 -8.11 -41.71 -30.67
N ASN A 17 -7.64 -40.80 -31.53
CA ASN A 17 -6.93 -39.60 -31.08
C ASN A 17 -7.82 -38.68 -30.23
N HIS A 18 -9.11 -38.54 -30.58
CA HIS A 18 -10.05 -37.75 -29.80
C HIS A 18 -10.28 -38.36 -28.41
N VAL A 19 -10.46 -39.69 -28.33
CA VAL A 19 -10.58 -40.42 -27.07
C VAL A 19 -9.30 -40.29 -26.23
N ALA A 20 -8.12 -40.46 -26.83
CA ALA A 20 -6.85 -40.30 -26.13
C ALA A 20 -6.69 -38.89 -25.53
N THR A 21 -7.10 -37.86 -26.28
CA THR A 21 -7.05 -36.47 -25.82
C THR A 21 -8.04 -36.24 -24.67
N GLY A 22 -9.28 -36.74 -24.78
CA GLY A 22 -10.29 -36.61 -23.73
C GLY A 22 -9.92 -37.33 -22.43
N VAL A 23 -9.31 -38.52 -22.52
CA VAL A 23 -8.81 -39.24 -21.33
C VAL A 23 -7.67 -38.47 -20.66
N LYS A 24 -6.78 -37.87 -21.44
CA LYS A 24 -5.68 -37.04 -20.92
C LYS A 24 -6.19 -35.77 -20.22
N GLU A 25 -7.19 -35.10 -20.80
CA GLU A 25 -7.84 -33.93 -20.18
C GLU A 25 -8.57 -34.29 -18.88
N TYR A 26 -9.24 -35.44 -18.85
CA TYR A 26 -9.85 -35.96 -17.63
C TYR A 26 -8.82 -36.21 -16.52
N ASP A 27 -7.72 -36.89 -16.83
CA ASP A 27 -6.63 -37.15 -15.88
C ASP A 27 -6.03 -35.83 -15.32
N MET A 28 -5.80 -34.84 -16.20
CA MET A 28 -5.29 -33.51 -15.80
C MET A 28 -6.28 -32.71 -14.92
N THR A 29 -7.57 -32.79 -15.22
CA THR A 29 -8.59 -32.10 -14.41
C THR A 29 -8.75 -32.77 -13.04
N GLN A 30 -8.74 -34.10 -13.01
CA GLN A 30 -8.81 -34.86 -11.77
C GLN A 30 -7.58 -34.62 -10.89
N SER A 31 -6.37 -34.61 -11.47
CA SER A 31 -5.14 -34.29 -10.71
C SER A 31 -5.17 -32.88 -10.13
N SER A 32 -5.71 -31.91 -10.88
CA SER A 32 -5.81 -30.51 -10.43
C SER A 32 -6.81 -30.33 -9.29
N LEU A 33 -7.97 -31.00 -9.36
CA LEU A 33 -8.98 -30.98 -8.30
C LEU A 33 -8.46 -31.65 -7.03
N MET A 34 -7.83 -32.81 -7.15
CA MET A 34 -7.28 -33.53 -6.00
C MET A 34 -6.15 -32.75 -5.32
N MET A 35 -5.31 -32.03 -6.10
CA MET A 35 -4.31 -31.12 -5.55
C MET A 35 -4.93 -29.96 -4.74
N LEU A 36 -6.02 -29.35 -5.23
CA LEU A 36 -6.74 -28.30 -4.50
C LEU A 36 -7.39 -28.82 -3.21
N LEU A 37 -7.83 -30.08 -3.23
CA LEU A 37 -8.42 -30.78 -2.09
C LEU A 37 -7.37 -31.39 -1.14
N GLY A 38 -6.08 -31.29 -1.47
CA GLY A 38 -4.97 -31.81 -0.66
C GLY A 38 -4.85 -33.34 -0.64
N THR A 39 -5.51 -34.04 -1.56
CA THR A 39 -5.53 -35.50 -1.65
C THR A 39 -4.56 -36.01 -2.72
N HIS A 40 -3.97 -37.20 -2.51
CA HIS A 40 -2.98 -37.76 -3.41
C HIS A 40 -3.67 -38.53 -4.56
N TYR A 41 -3.53 -38.05 -5.79
CA TYR A 41 -4.04 -38.71 -6.99
C TYR A 41 -2.92 -39.50 -7.70
N LYS A 42 -3.17 -40.78 -7.98
CA LYS A 42 -2.31 -41.62 -8.79
C LYS A 42 -2.79 -41.57 -10.25
N GLY A 43 -2.09 -40.80 -11.07
CA GLY A 43 -2.44 -40.60 -12.48
C GLY A 43 -2.33 -41.85 -13.34
N LEU A 44 -2.97 -41.79 -14.52
CA LEU A 44 -2.92 -42.86 -15.52
C LEU A 44 -1.48 -43.08 -16.05
N PRO A 45 -1.02 -44.33 -16.22
CA PRO A 45 0.30 -44.61 -16.75
C PRO A 45 0.48 -44.03 -18.16
N PRO A 46 1.65 -43.43 -18.46
CA PRO A 46 1.92 -42.83 -19.77
C PRO A 46 1.85 -43.86 -20.91
N GLU A 47 2.25 -45.11 -20.63
CA GLU A 47 2.19 -46.22 -21.57
C GLU A 47 0.74 -46.52 -22.01
N LEU A 48 -0.24 -46.34 -21.13
CA LEU A 48 -1.64 -46.56 -21.44
C LEU A 48 -2.20 -45.41 -22.28
N LEU A 49 -1.86 -44.15 -21.95
CA LEU A 49 -2.24 -42.98 -22.74
C LEU A 49 -1.67 -43.04 -24.18
N ASP A 50 -0.42 -43.48 -24.33
CA ASP A 50 0.23 -43.63 -25.63
C ASP A 50 -0.41 -44.75 -26.47
N THR A 51 -0.92 -45.81 -25.84
CA THR A 51 -1.60 -46.90 -26.59
C THR A 51 -2.93 -46.47 -27.22
N PHE A 52 -3.64 -45.50 -26.64
CA PHE A 52 -4.89 -44.98 -27.22
C PHE A 52 -4.65 -44.14 -28.49
N GLY A 53 -3.51 -43.47 -28.60
CA GLY A 53 -3.16 -42.64 -29.77
C GLY A 53 -2.55 -43.40 -30.95
N HIS A 54 -2.08 -44.64 -30.74
CA HIS A 54 -1.42 -45.44 -31.76
C HIS A 54 -2.37 -46.38 -32.51
N ASP A 55 -2.71 -46.02 -33.75
CA ASP A 55 -3.45 -46.89 -34.68
C ASP A 55 -2.58 -48.08 -35.13
N PRO A 56 -2.98 -49.34 -34.85
CA PRO A 56 -2.22 -50.51 -35.27
C PRO A 56 -2.15 -50.68 -36.80
N SER A 57 -3.08 -50.06 -37.56
CA SER A 57 -3.19 -50.18 -39.03
C SER A 57 -2.40 -49.13 -39.84
N ALA A 58 -1.63 -48.27 -39.18
CA ALA A 58 -0.92 -47.13 -39.80
C ALA A 58 0.17 -47.52 -40.83
N VAL A 59 0.49 -48.81 -41.00
CA VAL A 59 1.49 -49.35 -41.94
C VAL A 59 1.06 -49.23 -43.41
N THR A 60 -0.18 -48.82 -43.70
CA THR A 60 -0.67 -48.61 -45.09
C THR A 60 -0.27 -47.28 -45.73
N THR A 61 0.52 -46.44 -45.05
CA THR A 61 1.10 -45.25 -45.68
C THR A 61 2.18 -45.64 -46.70
N LYS A 62 2.33 -44.84 -47.78
CA LYS A 62 3.15 -45.12 -48.98
C LYS A 62 4.64 -45.44 -48.71
N THR A 63 5.11 -45.37 -47.47
CA THR A 63 6.50 -45.60 -47.01
C THR A 63 6.68 -46.86 -46.13
N GLY A 64 5.81 -47.87 -46.25
CA GLY A 64 5.84 -49.08 -45.43
C GLY A 64 6.89 -50.13 -45.84
N ARG A 65 7.77 -50.48 -44.88
CA ARG A 65 8.85 -51.48 -44.95
C ARG A 65 8.38 -52.95 -45.15
N TYR A 66 7.08 -53.21 -45.04
CA TYR A 66 6.46 -54.53 -45.12
C TYR A 66 5.22 -54.50 -46.02
N ARG A 67 5.09 -55.47 -46.95
CA ARG A 67 3.97 -55.61 -47.89
C ARG A 67 3.35 -57.02 -47.80
N GLY A 68 2.06 -57.13 -48.09
CA GLY A 68 1.34 -58.41 -48.12
C GLY A 68 1.10 -58.99 -46.72
N TRP A 69 1.21 -60.32 -46.58
CA TRP A 69 0.91 -61.04 -45.32
C TRP A 69 1.75 -60.56 -44.12
N ARG A 70 3.02 -60.17 -44.34
CA ARG A 70 3.88 -59.63 -43.26
C ARG A 70 3.36 -58.34 -42.62
N ALA A 71 2.61 -57.53 -43.38
CA ALA A 71 1.99 -56.33 -42.81
C ALA A 71 0.79 -56.70 -41.92
N VAL A 72 0.08 -57.78 -42.25
CA VAL A 72 -1.03 -58.29 -41.44
C VAL A 72 -0.51 -58.86 -40.13
N ASP A 73 0.60 -59.59 -40.16
CA ASP A 73 1.24 -60.14 -38.95
C ASP A 73 1.76 -59.04 -38.01
N ASP A 74 2.40 -57.97 -38.52
CA ASP A 74 2.85 -56.85 -37.67
C ASP A 74 1.67 -56.10 -37.01
N ILE A 75 0.55 -55.94 -37.74
CA ILE A 75 -0.69 -55.35 -37.20
C ILE A 75 -1.23 -56.25 -36.08
N HIS A 76 -1.26 -57.58 -36.30
CA HIS A 76 -1.71 -58.55 -35.32
C HIS A 76 -0.86 -58.49 -34.04
N ASP A 77 0.46 -58.46 -34.17
CA ASP A 77 1.38 -58.37 -33.04
C ASP A 77 1.24 -57.06 -32.25
N ARG A 78 1.00 -55.93 -32.92
CA ARG A 78 0.71 -54.64 -32.26
C ARG A 78 -0.58 -54.68 -31.45
N ILE A 79 -1.65 -55.24 -32.01
CA ILE A 79 -2.92 -55.40 -31.31
C ILE A 79 -2.76 -56.30 -30.08
N LEU A 80 -1.98 -57.37 -30.19
CA LEU A 80 -1.68 -58.26 -29.06
C LEU A 80 -0.91 -57.52 -27.95
N ARG A 81 0.10 -56.70 -28.31
CA ARG A 81 0.82 -55.86 -27.34
C ARG A 81 -0.08 -54.85 -26.65
N GLN A 82 -0.92 -54.11 -27.40
CA GLN A 82 -1.88 -53.17 -26.82
C GLN A 82 -2.85 -53.87 -25.86
N ARG A 83 -3.41 -55.02 -26.28
CA ARG A 83 -4.29 -55.82 -25.42
C ARG A 83 -3.59 -56.31 -24.16
N LYS A 84 -2.31 -56.64 -24.25
CA LYS A 84 -1.51 -57.04 -23.10
C LYS A 84 -1.35 -55.87 -22.12
N ILE A 85 -0.99 -54.68 -22.60
CA ILE A 85 -0.87 -53.46 -21.76
C ILE A 85 -2.20 -53.14 -21.06
N PHE A 86 -3.33 -53.21 -21.78
CA PHE A 86 -4.65 -53.02 -21.17
C PHE A 86 -4.99 -54.06 -20.11
N LYS A 87 -4.68 -55.34 -20.37
CA LYS A 87 -4.91 -56.42 -19.40
C LYS A 87 -4.01 -56.27 -18.19
N ASP A 88 -2.74 -55.95 -18.38
CA ASP A 88 -1.79 -55.75 -17.29
C ASP A 88 -2.23 -54.56 -16.43
N PHE A 89 -2.66 -53.45 -17.03
CA PHE A 89 -3.25 -52.32 -16.29
C PHE A 89 -4.50 -52.72 -15.49
N LEU A 90 -5.43 -53.45 -16.12
CA LEU A 90 -6.65 -53.89 -15.44
C LEU A 90 -6.37 -54.86 -14.30
N ILE A 91 -5.35 -55.72 -14.40
CA ILE A 91 -4.96 -56.66 -13.36
C ILE A 91 -4.28 -55.92 -12.20
N HIS A 92 -3.32 -55.04 -12.50
CA HIS A 92 -2.56 -54.32 -11.46
C HIS A 92 -3.40 -53.26 -10.72
N ASN A 93 -4.41 -52.67 -11.36
CA ASN A 93 -5.32 -51.71 -10.71
C ASN A 93 -6.58 -52.37 -10.12
N ARG A 94 -6.75 -53.69 -10.25
CA ARG A 94 -7.87 -54.40 -9.62
C ARG A 94 -7.68 -54.58 -8.12
N ASP A 95 -6.42 -54.69 -7.70
CA ASP A 95 -6.02 -54.82 -6.30
C ASP A 95 -5.72 -53.44 -5.65
N ASP A 96 -5.55 -52.41 -6.48
CA ASP A 96 -5.35 -51.00 -6.07
C ASP A 96 -6.69 -50.25 -5.98
N THR A 97 -7.73 -50.92 -5.48
CA THR A 97 -8.97 -50.30 -4.95
C THR A 97 -8.72 -49.45 -3.71
N GLY A 98 -7.48 -49.03 -3.46
CA GLY A 98 -7.05 -48.16 -2.37
C GLY A 98 -7.17 -46.69 -2.74
N SER A 99 -8.39 -46.22 -3.01
CA SER A 99 -8.87 -44.84 -2.77
C SER A 99 -10.28 -44.71 -3.34
N VAL A 100 -11.20 -45.53 -2.86
CA VAL A 100 -12.56 -44.99 -2.71
C VAL A 100 -12.40 -43.92 -1.66
N VAL A 101 -12.52 -42.65 -2.05
CA VAL A 101 -12.62 -41.52 -1.11
C VAL A 101 -13.87 -41.79 -0.26
N GLU A 102 -13.70 -42.49 0.86
CA GLU A 102 -14.78 -42.98 1.72
C GLU A 102 -15.44 -41.87 2.53
N GLU A 103 -14.81 -40.70 2.65
CA GLU A 103 -15.40 -39.53 3.30
C GLU A 103 -15.68 -38.45 2.27
N ASP A 104 -16.93 -38.00 2.22
CA ASP A 104 -17.38 -36.87 1.41
C ASP A 104 -16.63 -35.62 1.87
N VAL A 105 -15.52 -35.31 1.20
CA VAL A 105 -14.55 -34.25 1.56
C VAL A 105 -15.22 -32.88 1.69
N LEU A 106 -16.41 -32.71 1.11
CA LEU A 106 -17.21 -31.49 1.13
C LEU A 106 -18.17 -31.38 2.31
N GLU A 107 -18.50 -32.48 3.00
CA GLU A 107 -19.50 -32.47 4.06
C GLU A 107 -19.03 -31.69 5.29
N ASN A 108 -17.76 -31.83 5.66
CA ASN A 108 -17.16 -31.12 6.79
C ASN A 108 -17.07 -29.59 6.55
N PRO A 109 -16.54 -29.09 5.41
CA PRO A 109 -16.61 -27.66 5.06
C PRO A 109 -18.02 -27.08 5.05
N ILE A 110 -19.02 -27.83 4.57
CA ILE A 110 -20.42 -27.40 4.52
C ILE A 110 -20.99 -27.29 5.95
N CYS A 111 -20.67 -28.24 6.82
CA CYS A 111 -21.11 -28.22 8.22
C CYS A 111 -20.51 -27.01 8.98
N VAL A 112 -19.22 -26.75 8.79
CA VAL A 112 -18.53 -25.58 9.39
C VAL A 112 -19.14 -24.26 8.87
N LEU A 113 -19.43 -24.17 7.57
CA LEU A 113 -20.06 -22.99 6.99
C LEU A 113 -21.44 -22.74 7.59
N ARG A 114 -22.26 -23.80 7.75
CA ARG A 114 -23.58 -23.69 8.36
C ARG A 114 -23.50 -23.22 9.81
N GLN A 115 -22.59 -23.77 10.60
CA GLN A 115 -22.37 -23.33 11.98
C GLN A 115 -21.91 -21.87 12.06
N SER A 116 -21.05 -21.43 11.12
CA SER A 116 -20.63 -20.02 11.04
C SER A 116 -21.78 -19.08 10.68
N LEU A 117 -22.73 -19.52 9.83
CA LEU A 117 -23.92 -18.75 9.50
C LEU A 117 -24.89 -18.65 10.68
N ASP A 118 -25.09 -19.73 11.42
CA ASP A 118 -25.94 -19.74 12.61
C ASP A 118 -25.40 -18.80 13.70
N THR A 119 -24.09 -18.84 13.96
CA THR A 119 -23.44 -17.91 14.90
C THR A 119 -23.53 -16.45 14.44
N LEU A 120 -23.38 -16.19 13.13
CA LEU A 120 -23.56 -14.84 12.58
C LEU A 120 -24.98 -14.32 12.75
N ALA A 121 -26.00 -15.18 12.57
CA ALA A 121 -27.40 -14.82 12.75
C ALA A 121 -27.70 -14.43 14.22
N VAL A 122 -27.17 -15.19 15.18
CA VAL A 122 -27.29 -14.88 16.61
C VAL A 122 -26.61 -13.55 16.95
N ASN A 123 -25.39 -13.33 16.46
CA ASN A 123 -24.67 -12.08 16.69
C ASN A 123 -25.41 -10.88 16.08
N LYS A 124 -25.98 -11.02 14.88
CA LYS A 124 -26.78 -9.98 14.25
C LYS A 124 -28.01 -9.61 15.09
N ALA A 125 -28.70 -10.60 15.65
CA ALA A 125 -29.85 -10.36 16.53
C ALA A 125 -29.44 -9.64 17.83
N ALA A 126 -28.31 -10.03 18.44
CA ALA A 126 -27.79 -9.38 19.64
C ALA A 126 -27.38 -7.92 19.40
N VAL A 127 -26.74 -7.64 18.26
CA VAL A 127 -26.38 -6.27 17.85
C VAL A 127 -27.62 -5.42 17.59
N ALA A 128 -28.63 -5.97 16.91
CA ALA A 128 -29.89 -5.26 16.67
C ALA A 128 -30.58 -4.89 18.00
N SER A 129 -30.69 -5.84 18.94
CA SER A 129 -31.25 -5.58 20.26
C SER A 129 -30.47 -4.52 21.05
N SER A 130 -29.13 -4.53 20.95
CA SER A 130 -28.30 -3.53 21.61
C SER A 130 -28.47 -2.14 20.97
N ALA A 131 -28.63 -2.08 19.65
CA ALA A 131 -28.91 -0.83 18.93
C ALA A 131 -30.25 -0.23 19.34
N ASP A 132 -31.29 -1.05 19.49
CA ASP A 132 -32.61 -0.60 19.96
C ASP A 132 -32.54 -0.04 21.38
N ALA A 133 -31.82 -0.71 22.29
CA ALA A 133 -31.61 -0.23 23.66
C ALA A 133 -30.84 1.12 23.69
N VAL A 134 -29.82 1.28 22.85
CA VAL A 134 -29.07 2.54 22.72
C VAL A 134 -29.96 3.64 22.12
N ALA A 135 -30.83 3.32 21.16
CA ALA A 135 -31.76 4.28 20.58
C ALA A 135 -32.76 4.79 21.62
N GLU A 136 -33.28 3.91 22.48
CA GLU A 136 -34.16 4.29 23.59
C GLU A 136 -33.42 5.18 24.61
N LEU A 137 -32.19 4.82 24.98
CA LEU A 137 -31.37 5.63 25.89
C LEU A 137 -31.07 7.01 25.29
N LEU A 138 -30.71 7.08 24.01
CA LEU A 138 -30.48 8.35 23.30
C LEU A 138 -31.73 9.22 23.31
N LYS A 139 -32.92 8.63 23.16
CA LYS A 139 -34.18 9.38 23.24
C LYS A 139 -34.37 10.00 24.62
N THR A 140 -34.12 9.26 25.70
CA THR A 140 -34.20 9.81 27.07
C THR A 140 -33.15 10.90 27.33
N VAL A 141 -31.93 10.75 26.80
CA VAL A 141 -30.88 11.76 26.88
C VAL A 141 -31.27 13.02 26.09
N GLN A 142 -31.91 12.85 24.93
CA GLN A 142 -32.40 13.98 24.14
C GLN A 142 -33.50 14.75 24.87
N GLU A 143 -34.45 14.05 25.50
CA GLU A 143 -35.53 14.66 26.30
C GLU A 143 -34.96 15.42 27.50
N THR A 144 -34.01 14.82 28.24
CA THR A 144 -33.34 15.48 29.37
C THR A 144 -32.50 16.68 28.92
N HIS A 145 -31.76 16.57 27.81
CA HIS A 145 -31.01 17.69 27.24
C HIS A 145 -31.92 18.84 26.81
N GLN A 146 -33.06 18.54 26.17
CA GLN A 146 -34.04 19.57 25.80
C GLN A 146 -34.60 20.29 27.03
N LYS A 147 -34.90 19.55 28.10
CA LYS A 147 -35.36 20.13 29.38
C LYS A 147 -34.29 21.01 30.01
N VAL A 148 -33.05 20.52 30.15
CA VAL A 148 -31.92 21.31 30.70
C VAL A 148 -31.65 22.54 29.86
N LYS A 149 -31.76 22.45 28.52
CA LYS A 149 -31.60 23.59 27.62
C LYS A 149 -32.70 24.63 27.79
N ALA A 150 -33.94 24.20 28.04
CA ALA A 150 -35.04 25.11 28.35
C ALA A 150 -34.80 25.80 29.70
N ASP A 151 -34.52 25.03 30.76
CA ASP A 151 -34.24 25.55 32.10
C ASP A 151 -33.03 26.51 32.09
N TYR A 152 -31.98 26.18 31.33
CA TYR A 152 -30.81 27.05 31.14
C TYR A 152 -31.20 28.35 30.45
N LYS A 153 -31.97 28.30 29.35
CA LYS A 153 -32.43 29.52 28.66
C LYS A 153 -33.28 30.40 29.55
N ASP A 154 -34.20 29.82 30.32
CA ASP A 154 -35.05 30.56 31.25
C ASP A 154 -34.24 31.18 32.38
N THR A 155 -33.25 30.44 32.90
CA THR A 155 -32.32 30.94 33.92
C THR A 155 -31.43 32.06 33.38
N VAL A 156 -30.90 31.92 32.16
CA VAL A 156 -30.12 32.96 31.49
C VAL A 156 -30.98 34.20 31.22
N ALA A 157 -32.22 34.03 30.77
CA ALA A 157 -33.15 35.14 30.56
C ALA A 157 -33.43 35.86 31.90
N TYR A 158 -33.76 35.12 32.96
CA TYR A 158 -34.00 35.68 34.28
C TYR A 158 -32.76 36.41 34.83
N THR A 159 -31.58 35.77 34.78
CA THR A 159 -30.33 36.39 35.25
C THR A 159 -29.91 37.59 34.41
N SER A 160 -30.19 37.61 33.11
CA SER A 160 -29.91 38.78 32.25
C SER A 160 -30.79 39.98 32.58
N VAL A 161 -32.02 39.76 33.07
CA VAL A 161 -32.93 40.82 33.53
C VAL A 161 -32.51 41.34 34.91
N VAL A 162 -32.09 40.44 35.81
CA VAL A 162 -31.69 40.80 37.19
C VAL A 162 -30.28 41.43 37.22
N TYR A 163 -29.37 40.95 36.37
CA TYR A 163 -27.97 41.39 36.29
C TYR A 163 -27.58 41.72 34.83
N PRO A 164 -28.00 42.88 34.31
CA PRO A 164 -27.70 43.28 32.93
C PRO A 164 -26.20 43.45 32.66
N GLU A 165 -25.38 43.69 33.69
CA GLU A 165 -23.93 43.79 33.57
C GLU A 165 -23.27 42.45 33.19
N LEU A 166 -23.77 41.32 33.71
CA LEU A 166 -23.26 40.00 33.34
C LEU A 166 -23.54 39.70 31.86
N SER A 167 -24.71 40.08 31.34
CA SER A 167 -25.04 39.93 29.92
C SER A 167 -24.05 40.69 29.03
N ARG A 168 -23.65 41.90 29.46
CA ARG A 168 -22.64 42.70 28.74
C ARG A 168 -21.25 42.05 28.77
N ILE A 169 -20.86 41.45 29.89
CA ILE A 169 -19.58 40.73 30.02
C ILE A 169 -19.56 39.49 29.11
N VAL A 170 -20.64 38.70 29.11
CA VAL A 170 -20.76 37.52 28.23
C VAL A 170 -20.72 37.91 26.75
N ALA A 171 -21.42 38.99 26.36
CA ALA A 171 -21.37 39.49 24.99
C ALA A 171 -19.95 39.95 24.57
N LEU A 172 -19.19 40.55 25.50
CA LEU A 172 -17.79 40.93 25.25
C LEU A 172 -16.89 39.69 25.14
N GLU A 173 -17.11 38.67 25.96
CA GLU A 173 -16.39 37.40 25.88
C GLU A 173 -16.65 36.68 24.56
N GLU A 174 -17.91 36.60 24.13
CA GLU A 174 -18.30 35.98 22.87
C GLU A 174 -17.70 36.73 21.67
N SER A 175 -17.72 38.07 21.69
CA SER A 175 -17.04 38.89 20.69
C SER A 175 -15.52 38.69 20.66
N TYR A 176 -14.87 38.48 21.81
CA TYR A 176 -13.44 38.24 21.88
C TYR A 176 -13.08 36.85 21.35
N LYS A 177 -13.91 35.85 21.68
CA LYS A 177 -13.79 34.48 21.19
C LYS A 177 -13.95 34.41 19.68
N ASP A 178 -14.94 35.11 19.12
CA ASP A 178 -15.17 35.19 17.67
C ASP A 178 -13.98 35.85 16.96
N GLN A 179 -13.41 36.93 17.52
CA GLN A 179 -12.21 37.56 16.96
C GLN A 179 -11.00 36.61 16.97
N TYR A 180 -10.79 35.87 18.06
CA TYR A 180 -9.71 34.89 18.14
C TYR A 180 -9.93 33.75 17.14
N GLN A 181 -11.17 33.30 16.99
CA GLN A 181 -11.52 32.25 16.03
C GLN A 181 -11.26 32.70 14.59
N HIS A 182 -11.59 33.93 14.22
CA HIS A 182 -11.23 34.45 12.89
C HIS A 182 -9.72 34.55 12.66
N PHE A 183 -8.93 34.94 13.67
CA PHE A 183 -7.47 34.92 13.55
C PHE A 183 -6.94 33.49 13.34
N TRP A 184 -7.53 32.52 14.03
CA TRP A 184 -7.20 31.12 13.87
C TRP A 184 -7.57 30.58 12.49
N GLU A 185 -8.75 30.93 11.98
CA GLU A 185 -9.22 30.59 10.62
C GLU A 185 -8.26 31.16 9.56
N ILE A 186 -7.89 32.43 9.67
CA ILE A 186 -6.91 33.07 8.76
C ILE A 186 -5.55 32.36 8.84
N GLY A 187 -5.11 32.02 10.05
CA GLY A 187 -3.87 31.26 10.27
C GLY A 187 -3.92 29.89 9.61
N MET A 188 -5.01 29.16 9.78
CA MET A 188 -5.24 27.85 9.16
C MET A 188 -5.31 27.93 7.64
N ASP A 189 -6.00 28.93 7.08
CA ASP A 189 -6.09 29.13 5.65
C ASP A 189 -4.71 29.47 5.04
N THR A 190 -3.95 30.34 5.70
CA THR A 190 -2.60 30.72 5.27
C THR A 190 -1.64 29.52 5.34
N LEU A 191 -1.72 28.72 6.42
CA LEU A 191 -0.94 27.50 6.57
C LEU A 191 -1.32 26.47 5.51
N THR A 192 -2.61 26.29 5.24
CA THR A 192 -3.11 25.37 4.22
C THR A 192 -2.64 25.80 2.84
N PHE A 193 -2.71 27.09 2.53
CA PHE A 193 -2.19 27.62 1.26
C PHE A 193 -0.68 27.38 1.10
N LEU A 194 0.11 27.58 2.17
CA LEU A 194 1.54 27.28 2.17
C LEU A 194 1.80 25.78 1.99
N LEU A 195 1.09 24.93 2.72
CA LEU A 195 1.20 23.48 2.61
C LEU A 195 0.82 23.01 1.21
N ASP A 196 -0.27 23.49 0.63
CA ASP A 196 -0.70 23.14 -0.72
C ASP A 196 0.31 23.61 -1.78
N SER A 197 0.96 24.75 -1.55
CA SER A 197 2.03 25.25 -2.43
C SER A 197 3.29 24.38 -2.37
N VAL A 198 3.63 23.86 -1.18
CA VAL A 198 4.82 23.01 -0.97
C VAL A 198 4.54 21.53 -1.28
N THR A 199 3.30 21.07 -1.19
CA THR A 199 2.87 19.69 -1.44
C THR A 199 3.32 19.14 -2.81
N PRO A 200 3.15 19.83 -3.95
CA PRO A 200 3.63 19.32 -5.24
C PRO A 200 5.16 19.22 -5.28
N PHE A 201 5.88 20.19 -4.68
CA PHE A 201 7.34 20.13 -4.55
C PHE A 201 7.76 18.92 -3.71
N TRP A 202 7.10 18.68 -2.58
CA TRP A 202 7.38 17.54 -1.71
C TRP A 202 7.03 16.21 -2.37
N ARG A 203 5.98 16.15 -3.19
CA ARG A 203 5.62 14.93 -3.92
C ARG A 203 6.65 14.57 -4.99
N THR A 204 7.22 15.55 -5.67
CA THR A 204 8.21 15.32 -6.74
C THR A 204 9.62 15.11 -6.18
N TYR A 205 10.03 15.89 -5.18
CA TYR A 205 11.41 15.90 -4.68
C TYR A 205 11.57 15.37 -3.25
N GLY A 206 10.48 15.18 -2.50
CA GLY A 206 10.52 14.80 -1.09
C GLY A 206 11.08 13.40 -0.85
N LYS A 207 10.95 12.46 -1.80
CA LYS A 207 11.61 11.14 -1.69
C LYS A 207 13.13 11.29 -1.74
N THR A 208 13.64 11.99 -2.74
CA THR A 208 15.09 12.23 -2.88
C THR A 208 15.65 13.05 -1.74
N ILE A 209 14.95 14.13 -1.33
CA ILE A 209 15.35 14.97 -0.21
C ILE A 209 15.29 14.19 1.10
N GLY A 210 14.29 13.34 1.31
CA GLY A 210 14.13 12.50 2.50
C GLY A 210 15.22 11.44 2.63
N ASP A 211 15.61 10.80 1.52
CA ASP A 211 16.75 9.89 1.47
C ASP A 211 18.06 10.62 1.84
N ASP A 212 18.24 11.85 1.36
CA ASP A 212 19.41 12.67 1.71
C ASP A 212 19.39 13.15 3.17
N PHE A 213 18.24 13.55 3.72
CA PHE A 213 18.13 13.87 5.15
C PHE A 213 18.43 12.64 6.02
N LYS A 214 17.93 11.47 5.64
CA LYS A 214 18.22 10.22 6.36
C LYS A 214 19.72 9.91 6.35
N ASP A 215 20.33 9.93 5.17
CA ASP A 215 21.72 9.51 4.99
C ASP A 215 22.70 10.55 5.57
N PHE A 216 22.42 11.86 5.45
CA PHE A 216 23.34 12.91 5.86
C PHE A 216 23.06 13.53 7.24
N LEU A 217 21.81 13.57 7.71
CA LEU A 217 21.43 14.22 8.99
C LEU A 217 21.11 13.19 10.08
N ILE A 218 20.30 12.18 9.77
CA ILE A 218 19.81 11.22 10.78
C ILE A 218 20.92 10.25 11.21
N VAL A 219 21.70 9.75 10.26
CA VAL A 219 22.81 8.82 10.55
C VAL A 219 23.87 9.44 11.50
N PRO A 220 24.28 10.72 11.35
CA PRO A 220 25.15 11.37 12.32
C PRO A 220 24.51 11.64 13.69
N LEU A 221 23.24 12.10 13.71
CA LEU A 221 22.60 12.60 14.94
C LEU A 221 22.05 11.47 15.82
N TYR A 222 21.55 10.38 15.22
CA TYR A 222 20.77 9.34 15.88
C TYR A 222 21.31 7.92 15.66
N ARG A 223 22.62 7.81 15.39
CA ARG A 223 23.32 6.57 15.02
C ARG A 223 23.01 5.34 15.89
N ASN A 224 22.67 5.54 17.17
CA ASN A 224 22.43 4.46 18.14
C ASN A 224 20.98 4.35 18.62
N GLU A 225 20.11 5.32 18.34
CA GLU A 225 18.76 5.35 18.93
C GLU A 225 17.75 4.50 18.14
N PHE A 226 18.01 4.24 16.86
CA PHE A 226 17.08 3.51 15.99
C PHE A 226 17.17 1.98 16.08
N THR A 227 18.26 1.43 16.61
CA THR A 227 18.46 -0.03 16.70
C THR A 227 18.32 -0.58 18.12
N GLY A 228 18.33 0.29 19.14
CA GLY A 228 18.27 -0.14 20.55
C GLY A 228 19.51 -0.91 21.03
N GLU A 229 20.54 -1.06 20.19
CA GLU A 229 21.77 -1.75 20.52
C GLU A 229 22.80 -0.79 21.12
N SER A 230 23.51 -1.23 22.17
CA SER A 230 24.55 -0.42 22.83
C SER A 230 25.83 -0.23 21.99
N LYS A 231 25.97 -0.95 20.87
CA LYS A 231 27.13 -0.89 19.98
C LYS A 231 26.90 0.09 18.83
N ARG A 232 27.92 0.92 18.55
CA ARG A 232 27.88 1.89 17.44
C ARG A 232 27.69 1.15 16.11
N TYR A 233 26.64 1.50 15.35
CA TYR A 233 26.42 0.96 14.01
C TYR A 233 27.62 1.28 13.10
N PRO A 234 28.33 0.29 12.53
CA PRO A 234 29.51 0.55 11.71
C PRO A 234 29.09 1.15 10.36
N LEU A 235 29.51 2.39 10.12
CA LEU A 235 29.37 3.02 8.81
C LEU A 235 30.45 2.45 7.90
N THR A 236 30.06 1.79 6.82
CA THR A 236 31.00 1.10 5.91
C THR A 236 31.48 2.01 4.77
N HIS A 237 30.72 3.06 4.42
CA HIS A 237 31.04 3.95 3.32
C HIS A 237 30.33 5.31 3.45
N VAL A 238 30.87 6.33 2.78
CA VAL A 238 30.18 7.62 2.53
C VAL A 238 28.98 7.36 1.61
N PRO A 239 27.82 8.02 1.79
CA PRO A 239 26.67 7.85 0.91
C PRO A 239 27.05 8.01 -0.58
N VAL A 240 26.77 6.95 -1.36
CA VAL A 240 27.10 6.92 -2.79
C VAL A 240 26.04 7.69 -3.57
N ARG A 241 26.39 8.90 -4.02
CA ARG A 241 25.55 9.76 -4.86
C ARG A 241 26.28 10.12 -6.17
N SER A 242 25.49 10.45 -7.18
CA SER A 242 26.01 10.92 -8.48
C SER A 242 26.83 12.21 -8.31
N PHE A 243 27.89 12.39 -9.11
CA PHE A 243 28.72 13.61 -9.08
C PHE A 243 27.89 14.90 -9.27
N LYS A 244 26.84 14.85 -10.11
CA LYS A 244 25.91 15.97 -10.31
C LYS A 244 25.21 16.38 -9.02
N HIS A 245 24.89 15.40 -8.16
CA HIS A 245 24.23 15.64 -6.89
C HIS A 245 25.19 16.33 -5.90
N TRP A 246 26.45 15.91 -5.84
CA TRP A 246 27.47 16.57 -5.02
C TRP A 246 27.71 18.03 -5.43
N ILE A 247 27.78 18.30 -6.73
CA ILE A 247 27.85 19.70 -7.23
C ILE A 247 26.59 20.46 -6.80
N GLY A 248 25.41 19.85 -6.95
CA GLY A 248 24.14 20.44 -6.51
C GLY A 248 24.14 20.82 -5.03
N LEU A 249 24.64 19.94 -4.16
CA LEU A 249 24.73 20.15 -2.72
C LEU A 249 25.71 21.30 -2.39
N VAL A 250 26.88 21.33 -3.05
CA VAL A 250 27.86 22.42 -2.88
C VAL A 250 27.26 23.76 -3.32
N VAL A 251 26.60 23.81 -4.47
CA VAL A 251 25.91 25.02 -4.94
C VAL A 251 24.79 25.44 -3.99
N PHE A 252 24.03 24.47 -3.47
CA PHE A 252 22.99 24.72 -2.47
C PHE A 252 23.57 25.33 -1.19
N PHE A 253 24.67 24.78 -0.67
CA PHE A 253 25.37 25.30 0.51
C PHE A 253 25.87 26.74 0.32
N TYR A 254 26.50 27.04 -0.82
CA TYR A 254 26.92 28.42 -1.09
C TYR A 254 25.73 29.36 -1.27
N ARG A 255 24.62 28.88 -1.85
CA ARG A 255 23.38 29.67 -1.97
C ARG A 255 22.76 29.96 -0.61
N THR A 256 22.70 28.99 0.31
CA THR A 256 22.15 29.22 1.65
C THR A 256 22.99 30.26 2.40
N ILE A 257 24.31 30.19 2.33
CA ILE A 257 25.20 31.23 2.92
C ILE A 257 24.99 32.60 2.25
N ALA A 258 24.91 32.66 0.93
CA ALA A 258 24.71 33.93 0.23
C ALA A 258 23.36 34.57 0.60
N LEU A 259 22.30 33.76 0.71
CA LEU A 259 20.97 34.20 1.13
C LEU A 259 20.98 34.69 2.58
N THR A 260 21.62 33.98 3.51
CA THR A 260 21.67 34.41 4.92
C THR A 260 22.41 35.73 5.09
N ILE A 261 23.53 35.92 4.37
CA ILE A 261 24.27 37.18 4.36
C ILE A 261 23.39 38.30 3.80
N LEU A 262 22.74 38.07 2.65
CA LEU A 262 21.87 39.05 2.01
C LEU A 262 20.69 39.43 2.93
N GLN A 263 20.04 38.46 3.55
CA GLN A 263 18.93 38.68 4.47
C GLN A 263 19.38 39.43 5.71
N THR A 264 20.54 39.08 6.29
CA THR A 264 21.12 39.76 7.45
C THR A 264 21.41 41.21 7.13
N HIS A 265 22.02 41.50 5.98
CA HIS A 265 22.24 42.88 5.54
C HIS A 265 20.91 43.61 5.34
N ALA A 266 19.92 42.97 4.69
CA ALA A 266 18.61 43.56 4.49
C ALA A 266 17.92 43.87 5.83
N ALA A 267 17.94 42.96 6.80
CA ALA A 267 17.37 43.18 8.12
C ALA A 267 18.10 44.27 8.91
N LEU A 268 19.43 44.34 8.83
CA LEU A 268 20.20 45.42 9.45
C LEU A 268 19.83 46.77 8.85
N THR A 269 19.79 46.87 7.51
CA THR A 269 19.39 48.11 6.84
C THR A 269 17.96 48.52 7.16
N SER A 270 17.03 47.56 7.21
CA SER A 270 15.62 47.78 7.60
C SER A 270 15.50 48.25 9.05
N SER A 271 16.25 47.61 9.96
CA SER A 271 16.27 47.96 11.39
C SER A 271 16.88 49.34 11.65
N ILE A 272 17.87 49.77 10.85
CA ILE A 272 18.45 51.12 10.95
C ILE A 272 17.43 52.18 10.50
N HIS A 273 16.59 51.88 9.49
CA HIS A 273 15.58 52.79 8.95
C HIS A 273 14.20 52.63 9.60
N TRP A 274 14.13 52.19 10.86
CA TRP A 274 12.88 51.86 11.56
C TRP A 274 11.86 53.01 11.66
N ASP A 275 12.31 54.27 11.65
CA ASP A 275 11.45 55.46 11.76
C ASP A 275 10.88 55.93 10.39
N LEU A 276 11.15 55.21 9.29
CA LEU A 276 10.58 55.48 7.96
C LEU A 276 10.66 56.96 7.54
N GLN A 277 11.76 57.64 7.85
CA GLN A 277 11.91 59.10 7.67
C GLN A 277 11.84 59.55 6.20
N TRP A 278 11.91 58.61 5.25
CA TRP A 278 11.72 58.89 3.83
C TRP A 278 10.27 59.32 3.50
N ILE A 279 9.28 58.92 4.31
CA ILE A 279 7.88 59.33 4.12
C ILE A 279 7.64 60.68 4.80
N HIS A 280 7.57 61.75 4.01
CA HIS A 280 7.32 63.12 4.50
C HIS A 280 5.91 63.31 5.10
N TYR A 281 4.93 62.48 4.73
CA TYR A 281 3.56 62.58 5.24
C TYR A 281 3.41 61.84 6.57
N GLY A 282 3.29 62.59 7.68
CA GLY A 282 3.21 62.03 9.03
C GLY A 282 2.07 61.02 9.24
N GLY A 283 0.88 61.27 8.66
CA GLY A 283 -0.27 60.36 8.78
C GLY A 283 -0.05 59.00 8.11
N LEU A 284 0.51 58.99 6.90
CA LEU A 284 0.84 57.76 6.18
C LEU A 284 1.94 56.97 6.89
N ARG A 285 2.91 57.69 7.49
CA ARG A 285 4.00 57.10 8.26
C ARG A 285 3.48 56.31 9.48
N TRP A 286 2.58 56.89 10.27
CA TRP A 286 2.02 56.21 11.45
C TRP A 286 1.20 54.96 11.11
N ILE A 287 0.55 54.94 9.95
CA ILE A 287 -0.17 53.74 9.47
C ILE A 287 0.81 52.66 9.01
N ALA A 288 1.93 53.05 8.37
CA ALA A 288 2.91 52.10 7.82
C ALA A 288 3.87 51.50 8.87
N ILE A 289 4.20 52.24 9.93
CA ILE A 289 5.10 51.80 11.02
C ILE A 289 4.77 50.41 11.59
N PRO A 290 3.52 50.08 11.99
CA PRO A 290 3.22 48.76 12.56
C PRO A 290 3.45 47.62 11.57
N PHE A 291 3.07 47.80 10.30
CA PHE A 291 3.32 46.79 9.26
C PHE A 291 4.82 46.62 8.99
N PHE A 292 5.58 47.72 9.03
CA PHE A 292 7.03 47.67 8.86
C PHE A 292 7.71 46.91 10.02
N TRP A 293 7.27 47.15 11.26
CA TRP A 293 7.76 46.41 12.43
C TRP A 293 7.44 44.92 12.36
N VAL A 294 6.22 44.55 11.95
CA VAL A 294 5.85 43.15 11.72
C VAL A 294 6.76 42.52 10.66
N GLY A 295 7.04 43.24 9.57
CA GLY A 295 7.99 42.80 8.54
C GLY A 295 9.41 42.59 9.08
N ILE A 296 9.92 43.52 9.90
CA ILE A 296 11.22 43.39 10.56
C ILE A 296 11.27 42.13 11.44
N ILE A 297 10.24 41.90 12.25
CA ILE A 297 10.16 40.73 13.13
C ILE A 297 10.17 39.44 12.30
N ILE A 298 9.34 39.36 11.27
CA ILE A 298 9.30 38.20 10.36
C ILE A 298 10.68 37.96 9.72
N GLN A 299 11.35 39.03 9.29
CA GLN A 299 12.65 38.92 8.65
C GLN A 299 13.76 38.47 9.61
N TRP A 300 13.76 38.95 10.86
CA TRP A 300 14.67 38.44 11.89
C TRP A 300 14.40 36.98 12.25
N CYS A 301 13.13 36.56 12.32
CA CYS A 301 12.79 35.15 12.49
C CYS A 301 13.31 34.29 11.33
N ALA A 302 13.18 34.76 10.09
CA ALA A 302 13.73 34.08 8.92
C ALA A 302 15.27 33.93 9.02
N ILE A 303 15.98 34.99 9.37
CA ILE A 303 17.45 34.95 9.56
C ILE A 303 17.85 33.94 10.64
N LEU A 304 17.15 33.90 11.78
CA LEU A 304 17.44 32.94 12.85
C LEU A 304 17.28 31.49 12.36
N LEU A 305 16.22 31.20 11.61
CA LEU A 305 15.98 29.89 11.02
C LEU A 305 17.06 29.54 9.99
N GLU A 306 17.41 30.46 9.10
CA GLU A 306 18.44 30.21 8.10
C GLU A 306 19.83 30.05 8.72
N LEU A 307 20.14 30.81 9.78
CA LEU A 307 21.38 30.66 10.52
C LEU A 307 21.46 29.29 11.20
N LEU A 308 20.36 28.80 11.77
CA LEU A 308 20.27 27.45 12.30
C LEU A 308 20.52 26.39 11.21
N LEU A 309 19.96 26.59 10.02
CA LEU A 309 20.20 25.70 8.87
C LEU A 309 21.68 25.67 8.47
N VAL A 310 22.32 26.83 8.34
CA VAL A 310 23.76 26.91 8.02
C VAL A 310 24.62 26.27 9.11
N LEU A 311 24.32 26.51 10.38
CA LEU A 311 25.04 25.90 11.50
C LEU A 311 24.91 24.37 11.45
N THR A 312 23.71 23.86 11.19
CA THR A 312 23.47 22.42 11.03
C THR A 312 24.29 21.86 9.88
N GLN A 313 24.34 22.54 8.73
CA GLN A 313 25.17 22.14 7.58
C GLN A 313 26.66 22.09 7.95
N LEU A 314 27.17 23.08 8.68
CA LEU A 314 28.57 23.11 9.12
C LEU A 314 28.89 21.98 10.11
N VAL A 315 28.02 21.74 11.10
CA VAL A 315 28.19 20.65 12.07
C VAL A 315 28.24 19.31 11.35
N LEU A 316 27.35 19.08 10.38
CA LEU A 316 27.35 17.87 9.56
C LEU A 316 28.64 17.71 8.76
N LEU A 317 29.12 18.77 8.10
CA LEU A 317 30.37 18.73 7.35
C LEU A 317 31.56 18.39 8.24
N VAL A 318 31.67 19.04 9.41
CA VAL A 318 32.74 18.75 10.39
C VAL A 318 32.64 17.31 10.89
N TRP A 319 31.43 16.82 11.17
CA TRP A 319 31.21 15.45 11.61
C TRP A 319 31.65 14.43 10.55
N TRP A 320 31.24 14.62 9.29
CA TRP A 320 31.61 13.74 8.18
C TRP A 320 33.11 13.79 7.87
N LEU A 321 33.74 14.97 7.94
CA LEU A 321 35.19 15.12 7.83
C LEU A 321 35.92 14.39 8.96
N GLY A 322 35.49 14.55 10.21
CA GLY A 322 36.09 13.85 11.34
C GLY A 322 35.90 12.34 11.29
N TRP A 323 34.76 11.86 10.78
CA TRP A 323 34.55 10.44 10.51
C TRP A 323 35.49 9.93 9.40
N SER A 324 35.67 10.69 8.32
CA SER A 324 36.54 10.30 7.19
C SER A 324 38.03 10.18 7.59
N VAL A 325 38.47 11.01 8.55
CA VAL A 325 39.83 10.97 9.12
C VAL A 325 39.95 9.94 10.26
N LYS A 326 38.87 9.19 10.56
CA LYS A 326 38.76 8.24 11.68
C LYS A 326 38.97 8.86 13.07
N LEU A 327 38.78 10.17 13.23
CA LEU A 327 38.84 10.84 14.53
C LEU A 327 37.71 10.39 15.47
N PHE A 328 36.56 10.00 14.89
CA PHE A 328 35.36 9.58 15.61
C PHE A 328 35.06 8.07 15.53
N ASN A 329 36.04 7.27 15.10
CA ASN A 329 35.87 5.81 14.98
C ASN A 329 36.04 5.12 16.33
#